data_AF-A0A523QGP1-F1
#
_entry.id   AF-A0A523QGP1-F1
#
_cell.length_a   1.000
_cell.length_b   1.000
_cell.length_c   1.000
_cell.angle_alpha   90.00
_cell.angle_beta   90.00
_cell.angle_gamma   90.00
#
_symmetry.space_group_name_H-M   'P 1'
#
loop_
_entity.id
_entity.type
_entity.pdbx_description
1 polymer ?
#
loop_
_entity_poly.entity_id
_entity_poly.type
_entity_poly.pdbx_seq_one_letter_code
_entity_poly.pdbx_strand_id
1 'polypeptide(L)'
;MTYQRIVAKFGTALLTNGGDNLDKEIMSRLVAQLAKLHGEGREVILVSSGAMAAGRNKLGLNKRVRDIPFKQVLASVGQHRLMNLYEKLFAEYNITVAQALLARADLLDRAAYLNARNTLLALLELKVLCIVNENDVVAVDEIQEAVFGDNDNLSAMVANLIDA
;
A
#
# COMPACT_ATOMS: atom_id res chain seq x y z
N MET A 1 6.30 17.98 19.52
CA MET A 1 6.58 18.00 18.07
C MET A 1 5.33 17.59 17.34
N THR A 2 4.90 18.36 16.34
CA THR A 2 3.78 18.00 15.47
C THR A 2 4.36 17.57 14.12
N TYR A 3 4.16 16.29 13.76
CA TYR A 3 4.58 15.77 12.46
C TYR A 3 3.62 16.23 11.36
N GLN A 4 4.14 16.94 10.36
CA GLN A 4 3.35 17.52 9.26
C GLN A 4 3.12 16.51 8.12
N ARG A 5 4.13 15.70 7.82
CA ARG A 5 4.11 14.67 6.79
C ARG A 5 4.25 13.30 7.45
N ILE A 6 3.41 12.36 7.07
CA ILE A 6 3.27 11.07 7.75
C ILE A 6 3.17 9.96 6.71
N VAL A 7 4.03 8.94 6.85
CA VAL A 7 3.87 7.65 6.17
C VAL A 7 3.25 6.66 7.16
N ALA A 8 2.03 6.22 6.88
CA ALA A 8 1.37 5.18 7.65
C ALA A 8 1.56 3.83 6.95
N LYS A 9 2.03 2.80 7.65
CA LYS A 9 2.17 1.45 7.08
C LYS A 9 1.17 0.48 7.68
N PHE A 10 0.34 -0.15 6.85
CA PHE A 10 -0.59 -1.19 7.26
C PHE A 10 -0.18 -2.56 6.70
N GLY A 11 0.25 -3.45 7.60
CA GLY A 11 0.64 -4.82 7.23
C GLY A 11 -0.55 -5.76 7.04
N THR A 12 -0.34 -6.87 6.33
CA THR A 12 -1.38 -7.86 6.01
C THR A 12 -2.10 -8.37 7.26
N ALA A 13 -1.38 -8.74 8.32
CA ALA A 13 -2.01 -9.29 9.54
C ALA A 13 -2.99 -8.31 10.22
N LEU A 14 -2.67 -7.01 10.16
CA LEU A 14 -3.57 -5.95 10.64
C LEU A 14 -4.80 -5.85 9.72
N LEU A 15 -4.59 -5.78 8.41
CA LEU A 15 -5.66 -5.60 7.42
C LEU A 15 -6.58 -6.80 7.29
N THR A 16 -6.13 -8.00 7.69
CA THR A 16 -6.96 -9.21 7.68
C THR A 16 -7.48 -9.60 9.05
N ASN A 17 -7.09 -8.89 10.12
CA ASN A 17 -7.45 -9.22 11.50
C ASN A 17 -7.15 -10.69 11.86
N GLY A 18 -6.02 -11.21 11.36
CA GLY A 18 -5.65 -12.62 11.50
C GLY A 18 -6.41 -13.61 10.62
N GLY A 19 -7.42 -13.15 9.86
CA GLY A 19 -8.18 -13.93 8.89
C GLY A 19 -7.49 -14.08 7.53
N ASP A 20 -8.19 -14.74 6.60
CA ASP A 20 -7.71 -15.02 5.24
C ASP A 20 -8.20 -14.00 4.19
N ASN A 21 -8.97 -12.99 4.61
CA ASN A 21 -9.49 -11.93 3.75
C ASN A 21 -9.29 -10.57 4.41
N LEU A 22 -9.38 -9.49 3.62
CA LEU A 22 -9.43 -8.14 4.15
C LEU A 22 -10.62 -7.98 5.09
N ASP A 23 -10.35 -7.46 6.29
CA ASP A 23 -11.33 -7.15 7.31
C ASP A 23 -11.79 -5.69 7.11
N LYS A 24 -13.02 -5.54 6.60
CA LYS A 24 -13.60 -4.23 6.30
C LYS A 24 -13.77 -3.38 7.56
N GLU A 25 -14.05 -3.98 8.72
CA GLU A 25 -14.28 -3.25 9.96
C GLU A 25 -12.96 -2.67 10.49
N ILE A 26 -11.90 -3.46 10.51
CA ILE A 26 -10.56 -2.98 10.88
C ILE A 26 -10.08 -1.91 9.90
N MET A 27 -10.22 -2.15 8.59
CA MET A 27 -9.84 -1.15 7.59
C MET A 27 -10.62 0.16 7.74
N SER A 28 -11.93 0.11 8.01
CA SER A 28 -12.75 1.30 8.25
C SER A 28 -12.24 2.11 9.45
N ARG A 29 -11.90 1.45 10.57
CA ARG A 29 -11.33 2.11 11.76
C ARG A 29 -9.97 2.75 11.49
N LEU A 30 -9.14 2.13 10.66
CA LEU A 30 -7.84 2.68 10.27
C LEU A 30 -8.00 3.88 9.32
N VAL A 31 -8.90 3.77 8.33
CA VAL A 31 -9.23 4.86 7.40
C VAL A 31 -9.78 6.05 8.17
N ALA A 32 -10.66 5.86 9.15
CA ALA A 32 -11.17 6.94 10.00
C ALA A 32 -10.06 7.73 10.71
N GLN A 33 -9.00 7.04 11.15
CA GLN A 33 -7.84 7.69 11.78
C GLN A 33 -7.02 8.49 10.76
N LEU A 34 -6.76 7.94 9.58
CA LEU A 34 -6.06 8.67 8.52
C LEU A 34 -6.89 9.87 8.02
N ALA A 35 -8.21 9.72 7.90
CA ALA A 35 -9.12 10.78 7.51
C ALA A 35 -9.13 11.93 8.52
N LYS A 36 -9.04 11.61 9.83
CA LYS A 36 -8.87 12.63 10.87
C LYS A 36 -7.57 13.42 10.67
N LEU A 37 -6.44 12.74 10.46
CA LEU A 37 -5.14 13.39 10.23
C LEU A 37 -5.15 14.25 8.96
N HIS A 38 -5.77 13.74 7.89
CA HIS A 38 -5.95 14.48 6.63
C HIS A 38 -6.81 15.73 6.83
N GLY A 39 -7.94 15.62 7.57
CA GLY A 39 -8.80 16.74 7.92
C GLY A 39 -8.15 17.79 8.82
N GLU A 40 -7.14 17.41 9.60
CA GLU A 40 -6.26 18.33 10.35
C GLU A 40 -5.25 19.08 9.45
N GLY A 41 -5.23 18.79 8.15
CA GLY A 41 -4.32 19.41 7.19
C GLY A 41 -2.94 18.75 7.12
N ARG A 42 -2.79 17.53 7.63
CA ARG A 42 -1.54 16.76 7.53
C ARG A 42 -1.42 16.07 6.18
N GLU A 43 -0.20 15.96 5.71
CA GLU A 43 0.14 15.23 4.49
C GLU A 43 0.34 13.75 4.82
N VAL A 44 -0.51 12.88 4.28
CA VAL A 44 -0.52 11.45 4.62
C VAL A 44 -0.35 10.61 3.37
N ILE A 45 0.65 9.74 3.39
CA ILE A 45 0.79 8.62 2.45
C ILE A 45 0.57 7.31 3.21
N LEU A 46 -0.23 6.43 2.62
CA LEU A 46 -0.46 5.09 3.13
C LEU A 46 0.39 4.09 2.35
N VAL A 47 1.22 3.31 3.03
CA VAL A 47 1.85 2.10 2.48
C VAL A 47 1.05 0.89 2.95
N SER A 48 0.39 0.20 2.03
CA SER A 48 -0.51 -0.90 2.37
C SER A 48 0.04 -2.25 1.93
N SER A 49 -0.41 -3.32 2.56
CA SER A 49 -0.20 -4.72 2.15
C SER A 49 -1.56 -5.40 1.89
N GLY A 50 -1.61 -6.73 1.86
CA GLY A 50 -2.89 -7.47 1.85
C GLY A 50 -3.48 -7.75 0.48
N ALA A 51 -2.87 -7.27 -0.62
CA ALA A 51 -3.27 -7.61 -1.99
C ALA A 51 -3.34 -9.14 -2.19
N MET A 52 -2.25 -9.87 -1.96
CA MET A 52 -2.26 -11.33 -2.09
C MET A 52 -3.31 -12.05 -1.23
N ALA A 53 -3.64 -11.52 -0.03
CA ALA A 53 -4.69 -12.09 0.81
C ALA A 53 -6.08 -11.88 0.16
N ALA A 54 -6.35 -10.67 -0.31
CA ALA A 54 -7.57 -10.34 -1.04
C ALA A 54 -7.74 -11.16 -2.33
N GLY A 55 -6.63 -11.41 -3.04
CA GLY A 55 -6.59 -12.24 -4.24
C GLY A 55 -6.87 -13.71 -3.95
N ARG A 56 -6.23 -14.29 -2.93
CA ARG A 56 -6.48 -15.67 -2.49
C ARG A 56 -7.94 -15.89 -2.13
N ASN A 57 -8.50 -14.99 -1.31
CA ASN A 57 -9.91 -15.03 -0.96
C ASN A 57 -10.82 -14.95 -2.21
N LYS A 58 -10.51 -14.07 -3.16
CA LYS A 58 -11.35 -13.86 -4.35
C LYS A 58 -11.40 -15.11 -5.25
N LEU A 59 -10.27 -15.77 -5.40
CA LEU A 59 -10.14 -16.93 -6.29
C LEU A 59 -10.48 -18.26 -5.59
N GLY A 60 -10.84 -18.24 -4.30
CA GLY A 60 -11.16 -19.46 -3.55
C GLY A 60 -9.96 -20.40 -3.36
N LEU A 61 -8.74 -19.84 -3.33
CA LEU A 61 -7.51 -20.62 -3.34
C LEU A 61 -6.97 -20.83 -1.91
N ASN A 62 -6.59 -22.07 -1.60
CA ASN A 62 -6.00 -22.43 -0.31
C ASN A 62 -4.56 -21.89 -0.17
N LYS A 63 -4.06 -21.82 1.07
CA LYS A 63 -2.74 -21.24 1.43
C LYS A 63 -1.50 -21.87 0.75
N ARG A 64 -1.65 -22.99 0.04
CA ARG A 64 -0.53 -23.64 -0.67
C ARG A 64 -0.28 -22.96 -2.01
N VAL A 65 0.38 -21.81 -1.96
CA VAL A 65 0.98 -21.11 -3.10
C VAL A 65 2.45 -21.50 -3.17
N ARG A 66 2.95 -21.94 -4.32
CA ARG A 66 4.33 -22.47 -4.40
C ARG A 66 5.23 -21.75 -5.40
N ASP A 67 4.68 -21.20 -6.47
CA ASP A 67 5.44 -20.60 -7.56
C ASP A 67 5.20 -19.09 -7.67
N ILE A 68 6.23 -18.37 -8.12
CA ILE A 68 6.23 -16.91 -8.27
C ILE A 68 5.10 -16.43 -9.18
N PRO A 69 4.87 -17.01 -10.38
CA PRO A 69 3.78 -16.55 -11.25
C PRO A 69 2.41 -16.58 -10.57
N PHE A 70 2.16 -17.59 -9.74
CA PHE A 70 0.91 -17.67 -9.01
C PHE A 70 0.78 -16.60 -7.92
N LYS A 71 1.87 -16.26 -7.21
CA LYS A 71 1.87 -15.11 -6.29
C LYS A 71 1.53 -13.81 -7.02
N GLN A 72 2.10 -13.59 -8.21
CA GLN A 72 1.85 -12.42 -9.04
C GLN A 72 0.39 -12.32 -9.50
N VAL A 73 -0.21 -13.46 -9.88
CA VAL A 73 -1.66 -13.53 -10.19
C VAL A 73 -2.50 -13.13 -8.99
N LEU A 74 -2.19 -13.64 -7.80
CA LEU A 74 -2.90 -13.30 -6.57
C LEU A 74 -2.77 -11.82 -6.22
N ALA A 75 -1.56 -11.27 -6.34
CA ALA A 75 -1.33 -9.85 -6.09
C ALA A 75 -2.07 -8.98 -7.09
N SER A 76 -2.03 -9.30 -8.39
CA SER A 76 -2.74 -8.57 -9.44
C SER A 76 -4.27 -8.54 -9.21
N VAL A 77 -4.89 -9.71 -8.97
CA VAL A 77 -6.33 -9.80 -8.67
C VAL A 77 -6.67 -9.08 -7.36
N GLY A 78 -5.82 -9.25 -6.36
CA GLY A 78 -6.03 -8.72 -5.02
C GLY A 78 -5.84 -7.22 -4.89
N GLN A 79 -4.89 -6.64 -5.63
CA GLN A 79 -4.59 -5.22 -5.61
C GLN A 79 -5.79 -4.39 -6.07
N HIS A 80 -6.48 -4.83 -7.13
CA HIS A 80 -7.73 -4.19 -7.57
C HIS A 80 -8.79 -4.17 -6.45
N ARG A 81 -8.93 -5.28 -5.71
CA ARG A 81 -9.89 -5.36 -4.60
C ARG A 81 -9.50 -4.49 -3.42
N LEU A 82 -8.20 -4.46 -3.08
CA LEU A 82 -7.65 -3.64 -2.01
C LEU A 82 -7.93 -2.16 -2.28
N MET A 83 -7.61 -1.68 -3.49
CA MET A 83 -7.89 -0.30 -3.89
C MET A 83 -9.38 0.01 -3.93
N ASN A 84 -10.22 -0.90 -4.45
CA ASN A 84 -11.66 -0.67 -4.47
C ASN A 84 -12.26 -0.54 -3.06
N LEU A 85 -11.72 -1.27 -2.08
CA LEU A 85 -12.16 -1.16 -0.69
C LEU A 85 -11.68 0.16 -0.07
N TYR A 86 -10.43 0.56 -0.29
CA TYR A 86 -9.95 1.86 0.18
C TYR A 86 -10.71 3.03 -0.44
N GLU A 87 -10.94 3.02 -1.76
CA GLU A 87 -11.74 4.02 -2.48
C GLU A 87 -13.10 4.22 -1.80
N LYS A 88 -13.82 3.11 -1.54
CA LYS A 88 -15.12 3.16 -0.87
C LYS A 88 -15.04 3.75 0.54
N LEU A 89 -14.05 3.34 1.32
CA LEU A 89 -13.90 3.79 2.71
C LEU A 89 -13.47 5.26 2.80
N PHE A 90 -12.55 5.73 1.93
CA PHE A 90 -12.12 7.12 1.91
C PHE A 90 -13.16 8.06 1.29
N ALA A 91 -14.00 7.57 0.37
CA ALA A 91 -15.12 8.33 -0.17
C ALA A 91 -16.14 8.74 0.90
N GLU A 92 -16.31 7.97 1.98
CA GLU A 92 -17.15 8.34 3.14
C GLU A 92 -16.66 9.63 3.82
N TYR A 93 -15.39 10.00 3.63
CA TYR A 93 -14.76 11.21 4.16
C TYR A 93 -14.49 12.28 3.09
N ASN A 94 -14.99 12.10 1.85
CA ASN A 94 -14.69 12.94 0.69
C ASN A 94 -13.18 13.09 0.39
N ILE A 95 -12.41 12.04 0.67
CA ILE A 95 -10.97 12.01 0.40
C ILE A 95 -10.74 11.28 -0.92
N THR A 96 -10.14 11.98 -1.89
CA THR A 96 -9.69 11.35 -3.13
C THR A 96 -8.42 10.53 -2.86
N VAL A 97 -8.37 9.30 -3.36
CA VAL A 97 -7.18 8.44 -3.27
C VAL A 97 -6.51 8.27 -4.63
N ALA A 98 -5.22 7.99 -4.60
CA ALA A 98 -4.44 7.61 -5.77
C ALA A 98 -3.67 6.31 -5.49
N GLN A 99 -3.43 5.51 -6.52
CA GLN A 99 -2.57 4.32 -6.44
C GLN A 99 -1.16 4.66 -6.93
N ALA A 100 -0.16 4.21 -6.18
CA ALA A 100 1.21 4.08 -6.67
C ALA A 100 1.70 2.64 -6.45
N LEU A 101 2.19 2.00 -7.51
CA LEU A 101 2.84 0.70 -7.43
C LEU A 101 4.31 0.89 -7.74
N LEU A 102 5.18 0.55 -6.79
CA LEU A 102 6.63 0.74 -6.91
C LEU A 102 7.32 -0.61 -6.79
N ALA A 103 8.28 -0.90 -7.67
CA ALA A 103 9.21 -1.99 -7.44
C ALA A 103 10.46 -1.45 -6.73
N ARG A 104 11.09 -2.25 -5.87
CA ARG A 104 12.33 -1.86 -5.19
C ARG A 104 13.43 -1.43 -6.16
N ALA A 105 13.53 -2.12 -7.31
CA ALA A 105 14.46 -1.79 -8.38
C ALA A 105 14.27 -0.36 -8.93
N ASP A 106 13.02 0.14 -8.98
CA ASP A 106 12.70 1.49 -9.45
C ASP A 106 13.28 2.55 -8.51
N LEU A 107 13.48 2.21 -7.23
CA LEU A 107 14.01 3.14 -6.22
C LEU A 107 15.54 3.14 -6.16
N LEU A 108 16.19 2.20 -6.83
CA LEU A 108 17.64 2.15 -7.02
C LEU A 108 18.08 2.90 -8.28
N ASP A 109 17.21 3.03 -9.28
CA ASP A 109 17.44 3.88 -10.45
C ASP A 109 17.14 5.35 -10.14
N ARG A 110 18.09 6.24 -10.47
CA ARG A 110 17.97 7.67 -10.13
C ARG A 110 16.80 8.34 -10.85
N ALA A 111 16.53 7.98 -12.10
CA ALA A 111 15.48 8.64 -12.88
C ALA A 111 14.10 8.21 -12.38
N ALA A 112 13.90 6.89 -12.17
CA ALA A 112 12.68 6.35 -11.61
C ALA A 112 12.44 6.87 -10.17
N TYR A 113 13.47 6.94 -9.33
CA TYR A 113 13.40 7.56 -8.01
C TYR A 113 12.86 9.00 -8.06
N LEU A 114 13.44 9.84 -8.93
CA LEU A 114 13.01 11.25 -9.07
C LEU A 114 11.57 11.36 -9.59
N ASN A 115 11.16 10.49 -10.52
CA ASN A 115 9.80 10.47 -11.04
C ASN A 115 8.79 10.05 -9.97
N ALA A 116 9.11 9.03 -9.16
CA ALA A 116 8.29 8.62 -8.03
C ALA A 116 8.18 9.76 -7.01
N ARG A 117 9.31 10.38 -6.62
CA ARG A 117 9.34 11.53 -5.71
C ARG A 117 8.43 12.66 -6.18
N ASN A 118 8.62 13.12 -7.42
CA ASN A 118 7.87 14.24 -7.97
C ASN A 118 6.36 13.94 -8.00
N THR A 119 5.99 12.70 -8.35
CA THR A 119 4.59 12.26 -8.36
C THR A 119 3.98 12.26 -6.96
N LEU A 120 4.67 11.66 -5.98
CA LEU A 120 4.18 11.59 -4.60
C LEU A 120 4.05 12.99 -3.97
N LEU A 121 5.02 13.88 -4.21
CA LEU A 121 4.93 15.27 -3.73
C LEU A 121 3.78 16.03 -4.39
N ALA A 122 3.58 15.90 -5.70
CA ALA A 122 2.46 16.53 -6.39
C ALA A 122 1.09 16.04 -5.88
N LEU A 123 0.96 14.73 -5.55
CA LEU A 123 -0.25 14.20 -4.93
C LEU A 123 -0.52 14.83 -3.55
N LEU A 124 0.52 15.02 -2.74
CA LEU A 124 0.42 15.68 -1.44
C LEU A 124 0.00 17.15 -1.58
N GLU A 125 0.58 17.88 -2.52
CA GLU A 125 0.21 19.28 -2.82
C GLU A 125 -1.28 19.40 -3.21
N LEU A 126 -1.80 18.42 -3.96
CA LEU A 126 -3.22 18.33 -4.33
C LEU A 126 -4.12 17.76 -3.22
N LYS A 127 -3.58 17.45 -2.04
CA LYS A 127 -4.26 16.82 -0.90
C LYS A 127 -4.91 15.47 -1.25
N VAL A 128 -4.37 14.76 -2.23
CA VAL A 128 -4.78 13.40 -2.60
C VAL A 128 -4.06 12.40 -1.69
N LEU A 129 -4.79 11.48 -1.09
CA LEU A 129 -4.20 10.45 -0.24
C LEU A 129 -3.63 9.33 -1.12
N CYS A 130 -2.30 9.27 -1.24
CA CYS A 130 -1.63 8.24 -2.01
C CYS A 130 -1.58 6.93 -1.22
N ILE A 131 -2.00 5.84 -1.86
CA ILE A 131 -1.88 4.47 -1.37
C ILE A 131 -0.79 3.79 -2.21
N VAL A 132 0.36 3.61 -1.58
CA VAL A 132 1.53 2.94 -2.12
C VAL A 132 1.47 1.45 -1.76
N ASN A 133 1.78 0.59 -2.72
CA ASN A 133 2.10 -0.81 -2.48
C ASN A 133 3.23 -1.23 -3.42
N GLU A 134 3.84 -2.37 -3.14
CA GLU A 134 4.80 -2.97 -4.05
C GLU A 134 4.13 -3.41 -5.36
N ASN A 135 4.84 -3.26 -6.47
CA ASN A 135 4.43 -3.80 -7.75
C ASN A 135 4.80 -5.29 -7.87
N ASP A 136 4.08 -6.13 -7.11
CA ASP A 136 4.29 -7.59 -7.05
C ASP A 136 4.30 -8.26 -8.44
N VAL A 137 3.64 -7.69 -9.45
CA VAL A 137 3.54 -8.27 -10.80
C VAL A 137 4.88 -8.26 -11.54
N VAL A 138 5.73 -7.29 -11.23
CA VAL A 138 7.07 -7.14 -11.85
C VAL A 138 8.20 -7.33 -10.85
N ALA A 139 7.90 -7.37 -9.55
CA ALA A 139 8.85 -7.76 -8.52
C ALA A 139 9.25 -9.22 -8.75
N VAL A 140 10.51 -9.42 -9.14
CA VAL A 140 11.11 -10.74 -9.27
C VAL A 140 11.92 -10.94 -8.00
N ASP A 141 11.43 -11.78 -7.09
CA ASP A 141 12.02 -12.09 -5.76
C ASP A 141 13.58 -12.11 -5.84
N GLU A 142 14.25 -11.03 -5.45
CA GLU A 142 15.71 -11.00 -5.36
C GLU A 142 16.14 -11.77 -4.10
N ILE A 143 16.28 -13.09 -4.31
CA ILE A 143 17.08 -14.04 -3.51
C ILE A 143 16.37 -14.55 -2.23
N GLN A 144 15.94 -15.83 -2.33
CA GLN A 144 15.85 -16.85 -1.28
C GLN A 144 15.59 -16.40 0.18
N GLU A 145 14.47 -16.91 0.71
CA GLU A 145 14.06 -16.94 2.12
C GLU A 145 13.26 -15.73 2.67
N ALA A 146 12.01 -16.02 3.04
CA ALA A 146 11.16 -15.29 3.98
C ALA A 146 10.81 -13.82 3.65
N VAL A 147 9.83 -13.66 2.75
CA VAL A 147 9.07 -12.42 2.48
C VAL A 147 8.21 -12.04 3.70
N PHE A 148 8.85 -11.52 4.74
CA PHE A 148 8.23 -10.74 5.83
C PHE A 148 9.04 -9.44 5.95
N GLY A 149 8.46 -8.31 5.53
CA GLY A 149 9.06 -6.99 5.73
C GLY A 149 9.22 -6.09 4.50
N ASP A 150 8.72 -6.49 3.32
CA ASP A 150 8.94 -5.68 2.11
C ASP A 150 8.29 -4.30 2.22
N ASN A 151 7.01 -4.27 2.60
CA ASN A 151 6.33 -2.98 2.78
C ASN A 151 6.84 -2.17 3.98
N ASP A 152 7.61 -2.76 4.90
CA ASP A 152 8.29 -1.98 5.95
C ASP A 152 9.49 -1.22 5.35
N ASN A 153 10.32 -1.89 4.54
CA ASN A 153 11.38 -1.23 3.79
C ASN A 153 10.83 -0.22 2.79
N LEU A 154 9.78 -0.57 2.04
CA LEU A 154 9.09 0.34 1.12
C LEU A 154 8.60 1.58 1.87
N SER A 155 8.05 1.42 3.09
CA SER A 155 7.62 2.57 3.88
C SER A 155 8.75 3.50 4.29
N ALA A 156 9.93 2.96 4.63
CA ALA A 156 11.12 3.76 4.89
C ALA A 156 11.62 4.47 3.62
N MET A 157 11.59 3.80 2.46
CA MET A 157 11.97 4.40 1.18
C MET A 157 11.00 5.51 0.76
N VAL A 158 9.69 5.31 0.94
CA VAL A 158 8.67 6.33 0.71
C VAL A 158 8.88 7.52 1.64
N ALA A 159 9.17 7.29 2.92
CA ALA A 159 9.48 8.37 3.86
C ALA A 159 10.69 9.19 3.39
N ASN A 160 11.76 8.54 2.93
CA ASN A 160 12.93 9.21 2.36
C ASN A 160 12.60 9.97 1.06
N LEU A 161 11.75 9.43 0.19
CA LEU A 161 11.36 10.08 -1.07
C LEU A 161 10.67 11.42 -0.81
N ILE A 162 9.81 11.45 0.19
CA ILE A 162 8.96 12.61 0.48
C ILE A 162 9.46 13.45 1.64
N ASP A 163 10.64 13.19 2.21
CA ASP A 163 11.17 13.92 3.38
C ASP A 163 10.16 13.96 4.56
N ALA A 164 9.61 12.78 4.94
CA ALA A 164 8.63 12.63 6.03
C ALA A 164 9.23 12.47 7.43
#